data_AF-A0A2M7MBQ3-F1
#
_entry.id   AF-A0A2M7MBQ3-F1
#
_cell.length_a   1.000
_cell.length_b   1.000
_cell.length_c   1.000
_cell.angle_alpha   90.00
_cell.angle_beta   90.00
_cell.angle_gamma   90.00
#
_symmetry.space_group_name_H-M   'P 1'
#
loop_
_entity.id
_entity.type
_entity.pdbx_description
1 polymer ?
#
loop_
_entity_poly.entity_id
_entity_poly.type
_entity_poly.pdbx_seq_one_letter_code
_entity_poly.pdbx_strand_id
1 'polypeptide(L)'
;MNLERLLFLPSTPLNVLLSAAFALQQDSQTVMELWLIDQRKMDNNPYSKALLDWKQSPFKQIKLLPGQAKGLQKLKERRQNFATLRDGLEQFKPNQIMVGSDRRIEF
;
A
#
# COMPACT_ATOMS: atom_id res chain seq x y z
N MET A 1 -25.36 -5.45 -4.41
CA MET A 1 -24.47 -4.43 -4.99
C MET A 1 -23.06 -4.89 -4.76
N ASN A 2 -22.20 -4.90 -5.77
CA ASN A 2 -20.78 -5.22 -5.56
C ASN A 2 -20.12 -4.01 -4.89
N LEU A 3 -19.53 -4.22 -3.71
CA LEU A 3 -18.73 -3.19 -3.05
C LEU A 3 -17.52 -2.88 -3.91
N GLU A 4 -17.23 -1.59 -4.08
CA GLU A 4 -16.02 -1.17 -4.77
C GLU A 4 -14.80 -1.46 -3.89
N ARG A 5 -13.73 -1.99 -4.49
CA ARG A 5 -12.50 -2.34 -3.78
C ARG A 5 -11.31 -1.61 -4.36
N LEU A 6 -10.73 -0.69 -3.58
CA LEU A 6 -9.58 0.11 -4.01
C LEU A 6 -8.34 -0.29 -3.23
N LEU A 7 -7.25 -0.53 -3.97
CA LEU A 7 -5.94 -0.77 -3.38
C LEU A 7 -5.01 0.41 -3.67
N PHE A 8 -4.53 1.07 -2.62
CA PHE A 8 -3.55 2.15 -2.72
C PHE A 8 -2.12 1.62 -2.58
N LEU A 9 -1.22 2.01 -3.48
CA LEU A 9 0.20 1.64 -3.47
C LEU A 9 1.13 2.87 -3.33
N PRO A 10 1.08 3.61 -2.21
CA PRO A 10 1.95 4.76 -2.02
C PRO A 10 3.39 4.35 -1.70
N SER A 11 4.35 4.99 -2.38
CA SER A 11 5.79 4.80 -2.15
C SER A 11 6.48 6.00 -1.50
N THR A 12 5.78 7.14 -1.40
CA THR A 12 6.34 8.40 -0.89
C THR A 12 5.38 9.02 0.14
N PRO A 13 5.87 9.95 0.98
CA PRO A 13 5.04 10.66 1.94
C PRO A 13 3.86 11.40 1.30
N LEU A 14 4.10 12.05 0.16
CA LEU A 14 3.06 12.75 -0.59
C LEU A 14 1.97 11.77 -1.07
N ASN A 15 2.37 10.61 -1.58
CA ASN A 15 1.41 9.60 -2.05
C ASN A 15 0.56 9.05 -0.89
N VAL A 16 1.13 8.93 0.32
CA VAL A 16 0.37 8.54 1.52
C VAL A 16 -0.70 9.60 1.84
N LEU A 17 -0.33 10.88 1.84
CA LEU A 17 -1.27 11.97 2.11
C LEU A 17 -2.39 12.04 1.08
N LEU A 18 -2.05 11.91 -0.22
CA LEU A 18 -3.04 11.87 -1.30
C LEU A 18 -3.97 10.66 -1.19
N SER A 19 -3.42 9.48 -0.85
CA SER A 19 -4.22 8.27 -0.63
C SER A 19 -5.20 8.47 0.52
N ALA A 20 -4.74 9.04 1.64
CA ALA A 20 -5.59 9.33 2.79
C ALA A 20 -6.69 10.35 2.47
N ALA A 21 -6.34 11.45 1.80
CA ALA A 21 -7.29 12.48 1.40
C ALA A 21 -8.36 11.93 0.45
N PHE A 22 -7.97 11.12 -0.53
CA PHE A 22 -8.90 10.47 -1.45
C PHE A 22 -9.80 9.46 -0.73
N ALA A 23 -9.22 8.61 0.14
CA ALA A 23 -9.95 7.60 0.89
C ALA A 23 -11.01 8.20 1.81
N LEU A 24 -10.73 9.35 2.42
CA LEU A 24 -11.67 10.10 3.26
C LEU A 24 -12.89 10.65 2.49
N GLN A 25 -12.81 10.76 1.17
CA GLN A 25 -13.90 11.24 0.32
C GLN A 25 -14.77 10.11 -0.24
N GLN A 26 -14.39 8.85 -0.02
CA GLN A 26 -15.16 7.71 -0.51
C GLN A 26 -16.38 7.45 0.35
N ASP A 27 -17.41 6.90 -0.27
CA ASP A 27 -18.64 6.50 0.43
C ASP A 27 -18.46 5.18 1.20
N SER A 28 -19.51 4.80 1.94
CA SER A 28 -19.53 3.56 2.70
C SER A 28 -19.63 2.29 1.85
N GLN A 29 -19.80 2.40 0.53
CA GLN A 29 -19.84 1.26 -0.39
C GLN A 29 -18.45 0.89 -0.94
N THR A 30 -17.42 1.61 -0.50
CA THR A 30 -16.03 1.41 -0.91
C THR A 30 -15.20 0.78 0.21
N VAL A 31 -14.57 -0.36 -0.06
CA VAL A 31 -13.61 -1.02 0.84
C VAL A 31 -12.20 -0.74 0.34
N MET A 32 -11.33 -0.24 1.21
CA MET A 32 -10.01 0.24 0.82
C MET A 32 -8.90 -0.43 1.62
N GLU A 33 -7.79 -0.74 0.95
CA GLU A 33 -6.53 -1.15 1.59
C GLU A 33 -5.38 -0.26 1.12
N LEU A 34 -4.38 -0.05 1.99
CA LEU A 34 -3.21 0.76 1.67
C LEU A 34 -1.94 -0.06 1.91
N TRP A 35 -1.19 -0.33 0.85
CA TRP A 35 0.07 -1.07 0.96
C TRP A 35 1.23 -0.13 0.60
N LEU A 36 2.00 0.26 1.63
CA LEU A 36 3.20 1.07 1.49
C LEU A 36 4.28 0.27 0.76
N ILE A 37 4.67 0.68 -0.44
CA ILE A 37 5.68 -0.02 -1.26
C ILE A 37 7.02 0.70 -1.24
N ASP A 38 8.11 -0.03 -1.53
CA ASP A 38 9.46 0.55 -1.66
C ASP A 38 9.91 1.32 -0.40
N GLN A 39 9.56 0.81 0.77
CA GLN A 39 9.86 1.47 2.04
C GLN A 39 11.32 1.20 2.44
N ARG A 40 12.13 2.26 2.48
CA ARG A 40 13.55 2.18 2.89
C ARG A 40 13.77 2.03 4.38
N LYS A 41 12.78 2.42 5.19
CA LYS A 41 12.79 2.30 6.64
C LYS A 41 11.55 1.50 7.03
N MET A 42 11.77 0.30 7.56
CA MET A 42 10.72 -0.56 8.09
C MET A 42 10.48 -0.27 9.58
N ASP A 43 11.56 -0.08 10.34
CA ASP A 43 11.48 0.27 11.75
C ASP A 43 11.24 1.77 11.93
N ASN A 44 10.35 2.12 12.85
CA ASN A 44 10.00 3.50 13.20
C ASN A 44 9.63 4.39 12.00
N ASN A 45 9.00 3.82 10.96
CA ASN A 45 8.48 4.60 9.85
C ASN A 45 7.31 5.47 10.35
N PRO A 46 7.44 6.81 10.32
CA PRO A 46 6.44 7.70 10.92
C PRO A 46 5.09 7.60 10.21
N TYR A 47 5.08 7.25 8.91
CA TYR A 47 3.85 7.12 8.14
C TYR A 47 3.10 5.84 8.50
N SER A 48 3.81 4.70 8.60
CA SER A 48 3.15 3.46 9.02
C SER A 48 2.63 3.58 10.44
N LYS A 49 3.39 4.20 11.35
CA LYS A 49 2.92 4.45 12.71
C LYS A 49 1.66 5.29 12.73
N ALA A 50 1.67 6.43 12.05
CA ALA A 50 0.49 7.31 11.97
C ALA A 50 -0.73 6.60 11.37
N LEU A 51 -0.54 5.80 10.32
CA LEU A 51 -1.61 5.04 9.68
C LEU A 51 -2.18 3.94 10.58
N LEU A 52 -1.32 3.23 11.34
CA LEU A 52 -1.74 2.17 12.26
C LEU A 52 -2.42 2.73 13.53
N ASP A 53 -1.98 3.90 14.00
CA ASP A 53 -2.56 4.58 15.17
C ASP A 53 -3.87 5.31 14.84
N TRP A 54 -4.26 5.38 13.56
CA TRP A 54 -5.46 6.08 13.11
C TRP A 54 -6.73 5.30 13.44
N LYS A 55 -7.35 5.63 14.57
CA LYS A 55 -8.56 4.95 15.11
C LYS A 55 -9.73 4.84 14.13
N GLN A 56 -9.96 5.85 13.30
CA GLN A 56 -11.03 5.90 12.29
C GLN A 56 -10.44 5.88 10.88
N SER A 57 -9.43 5.04 10.68
CA SER A 57 -8.83 4.85 9.36
C SER A 57 -9.88 4.38 8.35
N PRO A 58 -9.93 4.97 7.14
CA PRO A 58 -10.77 4.47 6.05
C PRO A 58 -10.20 3.17 5.45
N PHE A 59 -8.97 2.79 5.81
CA PHE A 59 -8.31 1.60 5.30
C PHE A 59 -8.57 0.40 6.20
N LYS A 60 -9.12 -0.66 5.62
CA LYS A 60 -9.35 -1.95 6.28
C LYS A 60 -8.05 -2.63 6.69
N GLN A 61 -7.00 -2.50 5.87
CA GLN A 61 -5.70 -3.09 6.13
C GLN A 61 -4.60 -2.18 5.60
N ILE A 62 -3.50 -2.12 6.38
CA ILE A 62 -2.26 -1.45 6.01
C ILE A 62 -1.16 -2.49 5.91
N LYS A 63 -0.41 -2.52 4.80
CA LYS A 63 0.77 -3.38 4.61
C LYS A 63 2.00 -2.54 4.35
N LEU A 64 3.17 -3.07 4.70
CA LEU A 64 4.46 -2.47 4.39
C LEU A 64 5.30 -3.46 3.59
N LEU A 65 5.81 -3.01 2.45
CA LEU A 65 6.71 -3.75 1.59
C LEU A 65 8.06 -3.02 1.52
N PRO A 66 9.16 -3.69 1.90
CA PRO A 66 10.47 -3.07 1.94
C PRO A 66 11.03 -2.77 0.55
N GLY A 67 11.93 -1.80 0.48
CA GLY A 67 12.75 -1.47 -0.68
C GLY A 67 14.16 -1.08 -0.26
N GLN A 68 14.76 -1.87 0.64
CA GLN A 68 16.00 -1.54 1.33
C GLN A 68 17.20 -2.38 0.88
N ALA A 69 16.97 -3.48 0.15
CA ALA A 69 18.03 -4.38 -0.27
C ALA A 69 19.00 -3.71 -1.27
N LYS A 70 20.26 -4.16 -1.25
CA LYS A 70 21.33 -3.65 -2.12
C LYS A 70 21.93 -4.77 -2.97
N GLY A 71 22.47 -4.40 -4.14
CA GLY A 71 23.08 -5.35 -5.07
C GLY A 71 22.15 -6.50 -5.47
N LEU A 72 22.69 -7.72 -5.50
CA LEU A 72 21.94 -8.94 -5.87
C LEU A 72 20.79 -9.26 -4.92
N GLN A 73 20.83 -8.79 -3.67
CA GLN A 73 19.75 -9.02 -2.71
C GLN A 73 18.45 -8.31 -3.10
N LYS A 74 18.51 -7.29 -3.97
CA LYS A 74 17.32 -6.65 -4.56
C LYS A 74 16.44 -7.68 -5.26
N LEU A 75 17.02 -8.59 -6.04
CA LEU A 75 16.23 -9.59 -6.74
C LEU A 75 15.46 -10.49 -5.77
N LYS A 76 16.09 -10.86 -4.64
CA LYS A 76 15.45 -11.66 -3.59
C LYS A 76 14.30 -10.88 -2.93
N GLU A 77 14.54 -9.64 -2.52
CA GLU A 77 13.52 -8.76 -1.92
C GLU A 77 12.34 -8.54 -2.86
N ARG A 78 12.60 -8.27 -4.14
CA ARG A 78 11.56 -8.11 -5.16
C ARG A 78 10.70 -9.36 -5.32
N ARG A 79 11.30 -10.54 -5.42
CA ARG A 79 10.56 -11.81 -5.48
C ARG A 79 9.67 -12.02 -4.25
N GLN A 80 10.17 -11.69 -3.07
CA GLN A 80 9.39 -11.77 -1.83
C GLN A 80 8.23 -10.76 -1.84
N ASN A 81 8.47 -9.52 -2.23
CA ASN A 81 7.43 -8.51 -2.37
C ASN A 81 6.37 -8.93 -3.38
N PHE A 82 6.75 -9.45 -4.55
CA PHE A 82 5.80 -9.95 -5.54
C PHE A 82 4.95 -11.11 -5.03
N ALA A 83 5.54 -12.03 -4.26
CA ALA A 83 4.76 -13.10 -3.62
C ALA A 83 3.73 -12.51 -2.64
N THR A 84 4.15 -11.60 -1.76
CA THR A 84 3.25 -10.91 -0.81
C THR A 84 2.13 -10.14 -1.52
N LEU A 85 2.45 -9.45 -2.63
CA LEU A 85 1.47 -8.72 -3.44
C LEU A 85 0.46 -9.68 -4.07
N ARG A 86 0.93 -10.76 -4.70
CA ARG A 86 0.05 -11.76 -5.32
C ARG A 86 -0.91 -12.35 -4.30
N ASP A 87 -0.39 -12.84 -3.18
CA ASP A 87 -1.20 -13.48 -2.15
C ASP A 87 -2.19 -12.46 -1.54
N GLY A 88 -1.77 -11.21 -1.38
CA GLY A 88 -2.65 -10.12 -0.97
C GLY A 88 -3.76 -9.79 -1.99
N LEU A 89 -3.43 -9.79 -3.28
CA LEU A 89 -4.37 -9.50 -4.37
C LEU A 89 -5.40 -10.62 -4.53
N GLU A 90 -5.00 -11.88 -4.35
CA GLU A 90 -5.91 -13.03 -4.34
C GLU A 90 -6.94 -12.96 -3.21
N GLN A 91 -6.54 -12.41 -2.06
CA GLN A 91 -7.43 -12.21 -0.90
C GLN A 91 -8.32 -10.97 -1.05
N PHE A 92 -7.73 -9.82 -1.38
CA PHE A 92 -8.44 -8.55 -1.39
C PHE A 92 -9.28 -8.35 -2.66
N LYS A 93 -8.79 -8.81 -3.82
CA LYS A 93 -9.42 -8.69 -5.14
C LYS A 93 -9.89 -7.25 -5.45
N PRO A 94 -8.98 -6.27 -5.48
CA PRO A 94 -9.34 -4.90 -5.81
C PRO A 94 -9.90 -4.79 -7.23
N ASN A 95 -10.88 -3.93 -7.42
CA ASN A 95 -11.38 -3.55 -8.75
C ASN A 95 -10.53 -2.44 -9.36
N GLN A 96 -9.91 -1.60 -8.53
CA GLN A 96 -8.97 -0.57 -8.97
C GLN A 96 -7.71 -0.55 -8.11
N ILE A 97 -6.58 -0.22 -8.75
CA ILE A 97 -5.29 -0.04 -8.08
C ILE A 97 -4.87 1.42 -8.27
N MET A 98 -4.76 2.13 -7.16
CA MET A 98 -4.46 3.55 -7.08
C MET A 98 -2.96 3.73 -6.81
N VAL A 99 -2.25 4.32 -7.77
CA VAL A 99 -0.78 4.44 -7.74
C VAL A 99 -0.38 5.90 -7.89
N GLY A 100 0.51 6.37 -7.01
CA GLY A 100 1.04 7.73 -7.11
C GLY A 100 2.29 7.82 -8.01
N SER A 101 2.86 6.69 -8.42
CA SER A 101 3.90 6.60 -9.44
C SER A 101 3.90 5.18 -10.03
N ASP A 102 3.77 5.11 -11.34
CA ASP A 102 3.90 3.87 -12.13
C ASP A 102 5.30 3.25 -12.03
N ARG A 103 6.35 4.07 -12.07
CA ARG A 103 7.77 3.65 -11.99
C ARG A 103 8.16 2.84 -10.75
N ARG A 104 7.35 2.90 -9.69
CA ARG A 104 7.62 2.20 -8.41
C ARG A 104 6.85 0.88 -8.29
N ILE A 105 5.87 0.64 -9.15
CA ILE A 105 5.13 -0.64 -9.23
C ILE A 105 6.00 -1.70 -9.88
N GLU A 106 6.93 -1.28 -10.74
CA GLU A 106 7.85 -2.15 -11.47
C GLU A 106 8.86 -2.87 -10.55
N PHE A 107 9.09 -2.35 -9.34
CA PHE A 107 10.17 -2.72 -8.43
C PHE A 107 11.53 -2.89 -9.08
#